data_AF-A0A0M1JRL4-F1
#
_entry.id   AF-A0A0M1JRL4-F1
#
_cell.length_a   1.000
_cell.length_b   1.000
_cell.length_c   1.000
_cell.angle_alpha   90.00
_cell.angle_beta   90.00
_cell.angle_gamma   90.00
#
_symmetry.space_group_name_H-M   'P 1'
#
loop_
_entity.id
_entity.type
_entity.pdbx_description
1 polymer ?
#
loop_
_entity_poly.entity_id
_entity_poly.type
_entity_poly.pdbx_seq_one_letter_code
_entity_poly.pdbx_strand_id
1 'polypeptide(L)'
;METKTTQNTVEIHPSVLAGLDVLSPEEKERVLNAIASLETFSLEQPLTANIQKFTPADQPPFYLLHATPSYRAIFVVTDGIVEIIDLFLKERLEWFAQPTNKLSTI
;
A
#
# COMPACT_ATOMS: atom_id res chain seq x y z
N MET A 1 7.04 30.48 -9.62
CA MET A 1 6.05 29.51 -9.12
C MET A 1 6.86 28.45 -8.40
N GLU A 2 6.95 28.55 -7.07
CA GLU A 2 7.69 27.57 -6.27
C GLU A 2 6.80 26.36 -6.09
N THR A 3 7.15 25.25 -6.73
CA THR A 3 6.53 23.95 -6.44
C THR A 3 7.00 23.55 -5.05
N LYS A 4 6.17 23.78 -4.03
CA LYS A 4 6.36 23.20 -2.70
C LYS A 4 6.27 21.69 -2.89
N THR A 5 7.41 21.01 -2.93
CA THR A 5 7.46 19.55 -2.87
C THR A 5 7.00 19.17 -1.47
N THR A 6 5.73 18.77 -1.33
CA THR A 6 5.24 18.24 -0.05
C THR A 6 5.90 16.89 0.15
N GLN A 7 6.90 16.85 1.03
CA GLN A 7 7.56 15.61 1.40
C GLN A 7 6.78 15.00 2.55
N ASN A 8 6.12 13.87 2.30
CA ASN A 8 5.40 13.14 3.33
C ASN A 8 6.37 12.41 4.24
N THR A 9 5.99 12.26 5.50
CA THR A 9 6.62 11.28 6.38
C THR A 9 5.99 9.92 6.10
N VAL A 10 6.82 8.89 5.88
CA VAL A 10 6.34 7.51 5.69
C VAL A 10 6.55 6.72 6.98
N GLU A 11 5.47 6.23 7.55
CA GLU A 11 5.47 5.36 8.73
C GLU A 11 5.06 3.94 8.34
N ILE A 12 5.77 2.94 8.86
CA ILE A 12 5.54 1.53 8.52
C ILE A 12 5.06 0.82 9.78
N HIS A 13 3.86 0.25 9.72
CA HIS A 13 3.31 -0.48 10.85
C HIS A 13 4.17 -1.72 11.19
N PRO A 14 4.34 -2.10 12.48
CA PRO A 14 5.18 -3.22 12.87
C PRO A 14 4.84 -4.56 12.19
N SER A 15 3.56 -4.80 11.88
CA SER A 15 3.14 -5.99 11.12
C SER A 15 3.72 -6.03 9.71
N VAL A 16 3.87 -4.87 9.07
CA VAL A 16 4.48 -4.74 7.75
C VAL A 16 5.98 -4.99 7.84
N LEU A 17 6.66 -4.49 8.87
CA LEU A 17 8.07 -4.79 9.11
C LEU A 17 8.30 -6.30 9.27
N ALA A 18 7.45 -6.99 10.05
CA ALA A 18 7.51 -8.44 10.17
C ALA A 18 7.26 -9.15 8.82
N GLY A 19 6.34 -8.64 8.01
CA GLY A 19 6.09 -9.13 6.66
C GLY A 19 7.27 -8.91 5.69
N LEU A 20 8.03 -7.83 5.86
CA LEU A 20 9.23 -7.56 5.07
C LEU A 20 10.39 -8.48 5.45
N ASP A 21 10.49 -8.89 6.72
CA ASP A 21 11.57 -9.74 7.22
C ASP A 21 11.51 -11.18 6.72
N VAL A 22 10.35 -11.64 6.25
CA VAL A 22 10.20 -12.97 5.64
C VAL A 22 10.51 -13.00 4.13
N LEU A 23 10.74 -11.83 3.52
CA LEU A 23 11.06 -11.73 2.09
C LEU A 23 12.52 -12.05 1.81
N SER A 24 12.80 -12.46 0.57
CA SER A 24 14.19 -12.48 0.10
C SER A 24 14.77 -11.06 0.11
N PRO A 25 16.10 -10.88 0.27
CA PRO A 25 16.72 -9.55 0.31
C PRO A 25 16.39 -8.68 -0.92
N GLU A 26 16.37 -9.29 -2.11
CA GLU A 26 16.05 -8.61 -3.37
C GLU A 26 14.58 -8.14 -3.41
N GLU A 27 13.64 -8.97 -2.98
CA GLU A 27 12.23 -8.58 -2.91
C GLU A 27 11.99 -7.51 -1.84
N LYS A 28 12.61 -7.67 -0.67
CA LYS A 28 12.55 -6.68 0.41
C LYS A 28 13.00 -5.31 -0.06
N GLU A 29 14.14 -5.24 -0.75
CA GLU A 29 14.68 -4.00 -1.31
C GLU A 29 13.72 -3.37 -2.32
N ARG A 30 13.14 -4.16 -3.24
CA ARG A 30 12.16 -3.64 -4.21
C ARG A 30 10.90 -3.09 -3.55
N VAL A 31 10.37 -3.79 -2.54
CA VAL A 31 9.19 -3.32 -1.80
C VAL A 31 9.52 -2.04 -1.04
N LEU A 32 10.65 -1.98 -0.34
CA LEU A 32 11.08 -0.80 0.39
C LEU A 32 11.29 0.41 -0.54
N ASN A 33 11.91 0.22 -1.70
CA ASN A 33 12.06 1.29 -2.69
C ASN A 33 10.71 1.81 -3.20
N ALA A 34 9.74 0.92 -3.41
CA ALA A 34 8.39 1.34 -3.78
C ALA A 34 7.70 2.12 -2.65
N ILE A 35 7.86 1.69 -1.39
CA ILE A 35 7.32 2.41 -0.22
C ILE A 35 7.97 3.78 -0.09
N ALA A 36 9.30 3.89 -0.24
CA ALA A 36 10.03 5.15 -0.17
C ALA A 36 9.59 6.16 -1.23
N SER A 37 9.11 5.70 -2.39
CA SER A 37 8.55 6.60 -3.42
C SER A 37 7.34 7.41 -2.93
N LEU A 38 6.64 6.92 -1.88
CA LEU A 38 5.49 7.60 -1.27
C LEU A 38 5.87 8.84 -0.45
N GLU A 39 7.16 9.06 -0.16
CA GLU A 39 7.63 10.33 0.42
C GLU A 39 7.28 11.52 -0.50
N THR A 40 7.16 11.30 -1.81
CA THR A 40 6.79 12.34 -2.78
C THR A 40 5.33 12.28 -3.22
N PHE A 41 4.55 11.36 -2.64
CA PHE A 41 3.13 11.22 -2.94
C PHE A 41 2.36 12.50 -2.58
N SER A 42 1.39 12.90 -3.40
CA SER A 42 0.53 14.03 -3.07
C SER A 42 -0.89 13.75 -3.52
N LEU A 43 -1.85 14.05 -2.63
CA LEU A 43 -3.28 13.97 -2.94
C LEU A 43 -3.73 15.01 -3.97
N GLU A 44 -2.92 16.04 -4.20
CA GLU A 44 -3.19 17.11 -5.17
C GLU A 44 -2.71 16.75 -6.58
N GLN A 45 -1.90 15.69 -6.71
CA GLN A 45 -1.36 15.24 -7.99
C GLN A 45 -2.14 14.03 -8.52
N PRO A 46 -2.15 13.83 -9.85
CA PRO A 46 -2.65 12.59 -10.43
C PRO A 46 -1.95 11.37 -9.82
N LEU A 47 -2.73 10.33 -9.51
CA LEU A 47 -2.17 9.07 -9.01
C LEU A 47 -1.25 8.46 -10.06
N THR A 48 -0.12 7.93 -9.60
CA THR A 48 0.79 7.14 -10.42
C THR A 48 0.13 5.81 -10.79
N ALA A 49 0.53 5.21 -11.91
CA ALA A 49 -0.08 3.97 -12.43
C ALA A 49 0.05 2.76 -11.49
N ASN A 50 0.97 2.81 -10.53
CA ASN A 50 1.16 1.78 -9.51
C ASN A 50 0.37 2.05 -8.21
N ILE A 51 -0.45 3.10 -8.14
CA ILE A 51 -1.28 3.42 -6.98
C ILE A 51 -2.76 3.39 -7.38
N GLN A 52 -3.55 2.66 -6.62
CA GLN A 52 -5.01 2.62 -6.77
C GLN A 52 -5.69 3.15 -5.50
N LYS A 53 -6.65 4.07 -5.67
CA LYS A 53 -7.46 4.60 -4.57
C LYS A 53 -8.75 3.80 -4.39
N PHE A 54 -9.11 3.51 -3.14
CA PHE A 54 -10.37 2.89 -2.75
C PHE A 54 -11.15 3.83 -1.83
N THR A 55 -12.46 3.94 -2.04
CA THR A 55 -13.37 4.85 -1.32
C THR A 55 -14.63 4.08 -0.89
N PRO A 56 -14.52 3.16 0.09
CA PRO A 56 -15.70 2.51 0.65
C PRO A 56 -16.66 3.54 1.28
N ALA A 57 -17.97 3.26 1.28
CA ALA A 57 -18.98 4.19 1.75
C ALA A 57 -18.87 4.52 3.25
N ASP A 58 -18.42 3.55 4.07
CA ASP A 58 -18.45 3.63 5.53
C ASP A 58 -17.05 3.74 6.18
N GLN A 59 -16.00 3.95 5.40
CA GLN A 59 -14.62 4.05 5.93
C GLN A 59 -13.83 5.14 5.20
N PRO A 60 -12.79 5.71 5.84
CA PRO A 60 -11.86 6.61 5.17
C PRO A 60 -11.24 5.98 3.91
N PRO A 61 -10.87 6.79 2.90
CA PRO A 61 -10.20 6.27 1.73
C PRO A 61 -8.87 5.62 2.11
N PHE A 62 -8.56 4.52 1.44
CA PHE A 62 -7.25 3.89 1.50
C PHE A 62 -6.69 3.69 0.11
N TYR A 63 -5.40 3.43 0.04
CA TYR A 63 -4.65 3.34 -1.19
C TYR A 63 -3.92 2.01 -1.26
N LEU A 64 -3.80 1.47 -2.45
CA LEU A 64 -3.08 0.24 -2.74
C LEU A 64 -1.89 0.58 -3.63
N LEU A 65 -0.69 0.38 -3.10
CA LEU A 65 0.57 0.46 -3.83
C LEU A 65 0.90 -0.91 -4.43
N HIS A 66 1.06 -0.97 -5.74
CA HIS A 66 1.61 -2.09 -6.47
C HIS A 66 3.14 -2.09 -6.35
N ALA A 67 3.65 -2.48 -5.18
CA ALA A 67 5.06 -2.39 -4.84
C ALA A 67 5.95 -3.23 -5.76
N THR A 68 5.48 -4.44 -6.10
CA THR A 68 6.11 -5.32 -7.09
C THR A 68 5.02 -6.06 -7.87
N PRO A 69 5.36 -6.89 -8.89
CA PRO A 69 4.36 -7.74 -9.52
C PRO A 69 3.58 -8.61 -8.52
N SER A 70 4.26 -9.08 -7.47
CA SER A 70 3.71 -10.03 -6.48
C SER A 70 3.21 -9.40 -5.19
N TYR A 71 3.67 -8.19 -4.82
CA TYR A 71 3.34 -7.57 -3.54
C TYR A 71 2.47 -6.32 -3.69
N ARG A 72 1.56 -6.16 -2.73
CA ARG A 72 0.65 -5.03 -2.60
C ARG A 72 0.77 -4.47 -1.19
N ALA A 73 1.03 -3.18 -1.07
CA ALA A 73 1.04 -2.48 0.20
C ALA A 73 -0.23 -1.62 0.31
N ILE A 74 -0.91 -1.69 1.45
CA ILE A 74 -2.03 -0.80 1.75
C ILE A 74 -1.50 0.37 2.58
N PHE A 75 -1.89 1.58 2.20
CA PHE A 75 -1.56 2.76 2.96
C PHE A 75 -2.73 3.75 3.07
N VAL A 76 -2.67 4.57 4.11
CA VAL A 76 -3.57 5.70 4.33
C VAL A 76 -2.76 6.98 4.41
N VAL A 77 -3.41 8.13 4.18
CA VAL A 77 -2.76 9.44 4.28
C VAL A 77 -3.54 10.32 5.25
N THR A 78 -2.88 10.73 6.33
CA THR A 78 -3.45 11.56 7.39
C THR A 78 -2.49 12.71 7.65
N ASP A 79 -2.94 13.95 7.45
CA ASP A 79 -2.15 15.17 7.74
C ASP A 79 -0.72 15.19 7.16
N GLY A 80 -0.53 14.62 5.96
CA GLY A 80 0.78 14.54 5.30
C GLY A 80 1.68 13.38 5.77
N ILE A 81 1.15 12.50 6.61
CA ILE A 81 1.77 11.23 7.01
C ILE A 81 1.18 10.13 6.14
N VAL A 82 2.05 9.34 5.52
CA VAL A 82 1.70 8.12 4.79
C VAL A 82 1.96 6.94 5.71
N GLU A 83 0.90 6.27 6.14
CA GLU A 83 1.01 5.10 7.01
C GLU A 83 0.83 3.82 6.19
N ILE A 84 1.86 2.97 6.14
CA ILE A 84 1.78 1.64 5.54
C ILE A 84 1.21 0.68 6.57
N ILE A 85 -0.04 0.26 6.36
CA ILE A 85 -0.80 -0.52 7.34
C ILE A 85 -0.73 -2.03 7.08
N ASP A 86 -0.53 -2.44 5.83
CA ASP A 86 -0.47 -3.87 5.49
C ASP A 86 0.35 -4.17 4.22
N LEU A 87 0.83 -5.42 4.12
CA LEU A 87 1.58 -5.95 2.99
C LEU A 87 1.08 -7.34 2.63
N PHE A 88 0.55 -7.50 1.41
CA PHE A 88 -0.04 -8.74 0.92
C PHE A 88 0.63 -9.25 -0.35
N LEU A 89 0.61 -10.56 -0.50
CA LEU A 89 0.75 -11.20 -1.80
C LEU A 89 -0.49 -10.91 -2.66
N LYS A 90 -0.25 -10.56 -3.93
CA LYS A 90 -1.29 -10.35 -4.95
C LYS A 90 -2.23 -11.55 -5.02
N GLU A 91 -1.69 -12.77 -5.04
CA GLU A 91 -2.47 -14.01 -5.11
C GLU A 91 -3.45 -14.17 -3.96
N ARG A 92 -3.05 -13.74 -2.74
CA ARG A 92 -3.91 -13.82 -1.56
C ARG A 92 -5.11 -12.87 -1.68
N LEU A 93 -4.90 -11.67 -2.21
CA LEU A 93 -5.99 -10.72 -2.48
C LEU A 93 -6.92 -11.23 -3.58
N GLU A 94 -6.37 -11.81 -4.64
CA GLU A 94 -7.15 -12.40 -5.72
C GLU A 94 -7.99 -13.59 -5.23
N TRP A 95 -7.47 -14.41 -4.32
CA TRP A 95 -8.21 -15.51 -3.71
C TRP A 95 -9.40 -15.05 -2.86
N PHE A 96 -9.24 -13.98 -2.09
CA PHE A 96 -10.34 -13.38 -1.31
C PHE A 96 -11.38 -12.68 -2.20
N ALA A 97 -10.98 -12.16 -3.36
CA ALA A 97 -11.88 -11.49 -4.30
C ALA A 97 -12.76 -12.47 -5.10
N GLN A 98 -12.53 -13.79 -5.02
CA GLN A 98 -13.36 -14.76 -5.72
C GLN A 98 -14.75 -14.88 -5.06
N PRO A 99 -15.85 -14.75 -5.83
CA PRO A 99 -17.22 -14.79 -5.31
C PRO A 99 -17.65 -16.15 -4.71
N THR A 100 -16.81 -17.18 -4.79
CA THR A 100 -17.06 -18.54 -4.31
C THR A 100 -16.60 -18.81 -2.87
N ASN A 101 -15.86 -17.90 -2.23
CA ASN A 101 -15.51 -18.02 -0.81
C ASN A 101 -16.61 -17.51 0.11
N LYS A 102 -17.86 -17.96 -0.12
CA LYS A 102 -18.81 -18.06 1.00
C LYS A 102 -18.31 -19.25 1.82
N LEU A 103 -17.67 -18.95 2.95
CA LEU A 103 -17.42 -19.91 4.03
C LEU A 103 -18.66 -20.80 4.14
N SER A 104 -18.54 -22.04 3.70
CA SER A 104 -19.54 -23.06 3.96
C SER A 104 -19.42 -23.32 5.45
N THR A 105 -20.26 -22.65 6.23
CA THR A 105 -20.44 -22.94 7.65
C THR A 105 -20.80 -24.41 7.77
N ILE A 106 -19.92 -25.18 8.42
CA ILE A 106 -20.21 -26.54 8.90
C ILE A 106 -21.03 -26.40 10.17
#